data_AF-A0A1Y0IEX2-F1
#
_entry.id   AF-A0A1Y0IEX2-F1
#
_cell.length_a   1.000
_cell.length_b   1.000
_cell.length_c   1.000
_cell.angle_alpha   90.00
_cell.angle_beta   90.00
_cell.angle_gamma   90.00
#
_symmetry.space_group_name_H-M   'P 1'
#
loop_
_entity.id
_entity.type
_entity.pdbx_description
1 polymer ?
#
loop_
_entity_poly.entity_id
_entity_poly.type
_entity_poly.pdbx_seq_one_letter_code
_entity_poly.pdbx_strand_id
1 'polypeptide(L)'
;MWPELRQQLLSGSYQPQPVRRVGIPKPDGSERELGIPTVTDRLIQQALLQVLQPLIDPTFSEHSYGFRPGRRAHDAVLAAQRYAQQGRHIVVDVDLSKFFDRVNHDILIDRLRKRINDPGVIWLVRAYLNAGIMDGGVVMDRHEGTPQGGPLSPLLANVLLDEVDQELERRGHCFARYADDCVPRRRTEVSCPRCSHAAREMRVGPSVSAYRRRHQTTHCCCVKETWW
;
A
#
# COMPACT_ATOMS: atom_id res chain seq x y z
N MET A 1 25.54 -11.65 -20.53
CA MET A 1 24.22 -11.79 -19.86
C MET A 1 24.16 -11.13 -18.47
N TRP A 2 24.91 -11.57 -17.43
CA TRP A 2 24.96 -10.81 -16.14
C TRP A 2 25.91 -9.59 -16.14
N PRO A 3 27.13 -9.67 -16.69
CA PRO A 3 28.06 -8.52 -16.67
C PRO A 3 27.50 -7.26 -17.34
N GLU A 4 26.80 -7.42 -18.46
CA GLU A 4 26.14 -6.32 -19.17
C GLU A 4 24.98 -5.73 -18.36
N LEU A 5 24.12 -6.58 -17.77
CA LEU A 5 23.01 -6.15 -16.94
C LEU A 5 23.50 -5.36 -15.72
N ARG A 6 24.55 -5.87 -15.06
CA ARG A 6 25.20 -5.16 -13.95
C ARG A 6 25.75 -3.82 -14.39
N GLN A 7 26.41 -3.75 -15.55
CA GLN A 7 26.93 -2.49 -16.07
C GLN A 7 25.82 -1.49 -16.33
N GLN A 8 24.71 -1.92 -16.96
CA GLN A 8 23.54 -1.06 -17.23
C GLN A 8 22.90 -0.53 -15.95
N LEU A 9 22.81 -1.36 -14.90
CA LEU A 9 22.31 -0.94 -13.60
C LEU A 9 23.22 0.10 -12.94
N LEU A 10 24.55 -0.12 -12.99
CA LEU A 10 25.53 0.80 -12.41
C LEU A 10 25.64 2.12 -13.20
N SER A 11 25.46 2.09 -14.51
CA SER A 11 25.48 3.29 -15.36
C SER A 11 24.13 4.02 -15.40
N GLY A 12 23.08 3.48 -14.79
CA GLY A 12 21.73 4.07 -14.84
C GLY A 12 21.10 4.04 -16.24
N SER A 13 21.50 3.10 -17.10
CA SER A 13 20.95 2.94 -18.45
C SER A 13 19.97 1.78 -18.57
N TYR A 14 19.76 1.02 -17.48
CA TYR A 14 18.83 -0.11 -17.46
C TYR A 14 17.37 0.35 -17.58
N GLN A 15 16.65 -0.12 -18.59
CA GLN A 15 15.23 0.16 -18.75
C GLN A 15 14.40 -1.08 -18.42
N PRO A 16 13.58 -1.04 -17.34
CA PRO A 16 12.64 -2.10 -17.03
C PRO A 16 11.67 -2.37 -18.17
N GLN A 17 11.28 -3.62 -18.35
CA GLN A 17 10.29 -3.99 -19.36
C GLN A 17 8.86 -3.74 -18.85
N PRO A 18 7.91 -3.42 -19.74
CA PRO A 18 6.50 -3.32 -19.38
C PRO A 18 5.98 -4.59 -18.71
N VAL A 19 5.17 -4.44 -17.66
CA VAL A 19 4.58 -5.58 -16.95
C VAL A 19 3.43 -6.17 -17.76
N ARG A 20 3.32 -7.50 -17.81
CA ARG A 20 2.20 -8.16 -18.50
C ARG A 20 0.93 -8.10 -17.67
N ARG A 21 -0.16 -7.56 -18.22
CA ARG A 21 -1.48 -7.56 -17.57
C ARG A 21 -2.05 -8.98 -17.51
N VAL A 22 -2.53 -9.38 -16.35
CA VAL A 22 -3.25 -10.65 -16.14
C VAL A 22 -4.45 -10.39 -15.24
N GLY A 23 -5.65 -10.72 -15.70
CA GLY A 23 -6.86 -10.75 -14.88
C GLY A 23 -6.97 -12.06 -14.11
N ILE A 24 -7.07 -11.99 -12.79
CA ILE A 24 -7.41 -13.15 -11.94
C ILE A 24 -8.86 -13.01 -11.47
N PRO A 25 -9.73 -13.99 -11.74
CA PRO A 25 -11.12 -13.94 -11.30
C PRO A 25 -11.21 -14.03 -9.77
N LYS A 26 -12.02 -13.17 -9.17
CA LYS A 26 -12.40 -13.27 -7.75
C LYS A 26 -13.71 -14.06 -7.59
N PRO A 27 -13.99 -14.58 -6.38
CA PRO A 27 -15.25 -15.27 -6.10
C PRO A 27 -16.50 -14.40 -6.29
N ASP A 28 -16.36 -13.07 -6.24
CA ASP A 28 -17.45 -12.10 -6.42
C ASP A 28 -17.73 -11.76 -7.90
N GLY A 29 -17.01 -12.39 -8.84
CA GLY A 29 -17.14 -12.14 -10.27
C GLY A 29 -16.36 -10.93 -10.79
N SER A 30 -15.72 -10.15 -9.92
CA SER A 30 -14.79 -9.09 -10.34
C SER A 30 -13.41 -9.67 -10.65
N GLU A 31 -12.64 -8.99 -11.50
CA GLU A 31 -11.24 -9.38 -11.78
C GLU A 31 -10.26 -8.57 -10.93
N ARG A 32 -9.19 -9.24 -10.47
CA ARG A 32 -8.00 -8.60 -9.94
C ARG A 32 -6.97 -8.49 -11.05
N GLU A 33 -6.64 -7.26 -11.42
CA GLU A 33 -5.56 -7.00 -12.35
C GLU A 33 -4.20 -7.16 -11.67
N LEU A 34 -3.34 -7.99 -12.25
CA LEU A 34 -1.95 -8.13 -11.86
C LEU A 34 -1.04 -7.71 -13.01
N GLY A 35 0.05 -7.04 -12.66
CA GLY A 35 1.17 -6.78 -13.54
C GLY A 35 2.29 -7.77 -13.22
N ILE A 36 2.56 -8.70 -14.15
CA ILE A 36 3.64 -9.69 -14.00
C ILE A 36 4.89 -9.15 -14.69
N PRO A 37 5.97 -8.80 -13.94
CA PRO A 37 7.23 -8.38 -14.56
C PRO A 37 7.96 -9.56 -15.21
N THR A 38 8.95 -9.24 -16.04
CA THR A 38 9.84 -10.25 -16.63
C THR A 38 10.64 -10.98 -15.55
N VAL A 39 11.21 -12.14 -15.88
CA VAL A 39 12.07 -12.88 -14.94
C VAL A 39 13.27 -12.04 -14.50
N THR A 40 13.89 -11.32 -15.43
CA THR A 40 15.00 -10.38 -15.16
C THR A 40 14.58 -9.28 -14.19
N ASP A 41 13.43 -8.65 -14.44
CA ASP A 41 12.91 -7.60 -13.57
C ASP A 41 12.54 -8.11 -12.18
N ARG A 42 11.95 -9.31 -12.07
CA ARG A 42 11.67 -9.93 -10.77
C ARG A 42 12.95 -10.22 -10.00
N LEU A 43 14.02 -10.66 -10.68
CA LEU A 43 15.32 -10.90 -10.05
C LEU A 43 15.89 -9.59 -9.46
N ILE A 44 15.89 -8.51 -10.25
CA ILE A 44 16.43 -7.20 -9.81
C ILE A 44 15.56 -6.63 -8.68
N GLN A 45 14.24 -6.68 -8.81
CA GLN A 45 13.31 -6.23 -7.76
C GLN A 45 13.50 -7.02 -6.46
N GLN A 46 13.75 -8.33 -6.55
CA GLN A 46 14.02 -9.15 -5.39
C GLN A 46 15.35 -8.80 -4.73
N ALA A 47 16.39 -8.52 -5.52
CA ALA A 47 17.68 -8.07 -5.00
C ALA A 47 17.55 -6.71 -4.29
N LEU A 48 16.81 -5.76 -4.88
CA LEU A 48 16.48 -4.49 -4.23
C LEU A 48 15.72 -4.72 -2.92
N LEU A 49 14.69 -5.58 -2.93
CA LEU A 49 13.89 -5.88 -1.74
C LEU A 49 14.77 -6.38 -0.59
N GLN A 50 15.68 -7.31 -0.86
CA GLN A 50 16.57 -7.89 0.17
C GLN A 50 17.48 -6.85 0.82
N VAL A 51 17.87 -5.81 0.09
CA VAL A 51 18.72 -4.72 0.60
C VAL A 51 17.89 -3.65 1.31
N LEU A 52 16.74 -3.28 0.72
CA LEU A 52 15.91 -2.17 1.22
C LEU A 52 15.05 -2.55 2.41
N GLN A 53 14.51 -3.77 2.44
CA GLN A 53 13.65 -4.23 3.52
C GLN A 53 14.30 -4.14 4.91
N PRO A 54 15.54 -4.61 5.18
CA PRO A 54 16.13 -4.48 6.50
C PRO A 54 16.43 -3.03 6.91
N LEU A 55 16.58 -2.11 5.96
CA LEU A 55 16.80 -0.69 6.22
C LEU A 55 15.50 0.05 6.55
N ILE A 56 14.42 -0.30 5.85
CA ILE A 56 13.14 0.42 5.91
C ILE A 56 12.19 -0.21 6.92
N ASP A 57 12.11 -1.53 7.00
CA ASP A 57 11.12 -2.22 7.83
C ASP A 57 11.15 -1.81 9.32
N PRO A 58 12.32 -1.61 9.96
CA PRO A 58 12.38 -1.19 11.36
C PRO A 58 11.75 0.18 11.63
N THR A 59 11.58 1.01 10.59
CA THR A 59 10.96 2.34 10.72
C THR A 59 9.43 2.31 10.69
N PHE A 60 8.82 1.17 10.32
CA PHE A 60 7.37 1.05 10.24
C PHE A 60 6.72 0.87 11.61
N SER A 61 5.50 1.39 11.73
CA SER A 61 4.63 1.20 12.91
C SER A 61 4.58 -0.25 13.40
N GLU A 62 4.56 -0.45 14.72
CA GLU A 62 4.38 -1.77 15.32
C GLU A 62 3.00 -2.39 15.05
N HIS A 63 2.04 -1.56 14.66
CA HIS A 63 0.67 -1.95 14.33
C HIS A 63 0.47 -2.28 12.84
N SER A 64 1.54 -2.19 12.05
CA SER A 64 1.61 -2.68 10.68
C SER A 64 2.18 -4.09 10.63
N TYR A 65 1.42 -5.04 10.08
CA TYR A 65 1.77 -6.47 10.06
C TYR A 65 1.96 -7.06 8.66
N GLY A 66 1.30 -6.50 7.64
CA GLY A 66 1.28 -7.08 6.30
C GLY A 66 2.61 -6.94 5.56
N PHE A 67 3.05 -8.02 4.91
CA PHE A 67 4.26 -8.07 4.07
C PHE A 67 5.57 -7.71 4.79
N ARG A 68 5.63 -7.95 6.11
CA ARG A 68 6.80 -7.68 6.93
C ARG A 68 7.45 -8.97 7.44
N PRO A 69 8.78 -9.04 7.50
CA PRO A 69 9.47 -10.20 8.05
C PRO A 69 9.15 -10.35 9.54
N GLY A 70 8.88 -11.58 9.98
CA GLY A 70 8.57 -11.86 11.39
C GLY A 70 7.18 -11.41 11.86
N ARG A 71 6.31 -10.93 10.97
CA ARG A 71 4.93 -10.54 11.29
C ARG A 71 3.94 -11.34 10.46
N ARG A 72 2.86 -11.82 11.08
CA ARG A 72 1.86 -12.69 10.46
C ARG A 72 0.46 -12.12 10.66
N ALA A 73 -0.48 -12.57 9.82
CA ALA A 73 -1.89 -12.19 9.95
C ALA A 73 -2.46 -12.50 11.34
N HIS A 74 -2.03 -13.61 11.95
CA HIS A 74 -2.43 -13.97 13.32
C HIS A 74 -2.04 -12.89 14.35
N ASP A 75 -0.91 -12.21 14.19
CA ASP A 75 -0.47 -11.17 15.12
C ASP A 75 -1.39 -9.95 15.05
N ALA A 76 -1.85 -9.59 13.84
CA ALA A 76 -2.83 -8.53 13.63
C ALA A 76 -4.19 -8.88 14.28
N VAL A 77 -4.63 -10.13 14.14
CA VAL A 77 -5.86 -10.63 14.77
C VAL A 77 -5.75 -10.60 16.29
N LEU A 78 -4.64 -11.05 16.86
CA LEU A 78 -4.39 -11.01 18.30
C LEU A 78 -4.38 -9.58 18.84
N ALA A 79 -3.77 -8.63 18.11
CA ALA A 79 -3.83 -7.21 18.47
C ALA A 79 -5.27 -6.68 18.45
N ALA A 80 -6.04 -7.00 17.41
CA ALA A 80 -7.44 -6.61 17.32
C ALA A 80 -8.31 -7.20 18.46
N GLN A 81 -8.05 -8.46 18.85
CA GLN A 81 -8.71 -9.11 19.98
C GLN A 81 -8.37 -8.43 21.31
N ARG A 82 -7.10 -8.07 21.53
CA ARG A 82 -6.68 -7.32 22.73
C ARG A 82 -7.39 -5.98 22.83
N TYR A 83 -7.53 -5.25 21.72
CA TYR A 83 -8.29 -3.99 21.71
C TYR A 83 -9.77 -4.20 22.05
N ALA A 84 -10.39 -5.26 21.53
CA ALA A 84 -11.78 -5.60 21.87
C ALA A 84 -11.93 -5.92 23.37
N GLN A 85 -11.00 -6.68 23.96
CA GLN A 85 -10.99 -6.99 25.39
C GLN A 85 -10.78 -5.73 26.27
N GLN A 86 -10.09 -4.72 25.75
CA GLN A 86 -9.92 -3.41 26.41
C GLN A 86 -11.13 -2.48 26.28
N GLY A 87 -12.27 -2.98 25.79
CA GLY A 87 -13.50 -2.21 25.63
C GLY A 87 -13.57 -1.41 24.32
N ARG A 88 -12.70 -1.67 23.35
CA ARG A 88 -12.72 -0.99 22.04
C ARG A 88 -13.50 -1.81 21.01
N HIS A 89 -14.82 -1.76 21.08
CA HIS A 89 -15.70 -2.63 20.29
C HIS A 89 -15.99 -2.12 18.87
N ILE A 90 -15.79 -0.83 18.61
CA ILE A 90 -16.07 -0.25 17.29
C ILE A 90 -14.92 -0.53 16.35
N VAL A 91 -15.21 -1.19 15.22
CA VAL A 91 -14.30 -1.36 14.08
C VAL A 91 -14.58 -0.28 13.05
N VAL A 92 -13.52 0.36 12.57
CA VAL A 92 -13.55 1.01 11.26
C VAL A 92 -12.83 0.06 10.31
N ASP A 93 -13.43 -0.25 9.17
CA ASP A 93 -12.75 -1.01 8.11
C ASP A 93 -12.35 -0.01 7.02
N VAL A 94 -11.06 0.12 6.77
CA VAL A 94 -10.51 1.02 5.75
C VAL A 94 -9.94 0.16 4.63
N ASP A 95 -10.64 0.16 3.50
CA ASP A 95 -10.24 -0.53 2.28
C ASP A 95 -9.34 0.37 1.44
N LEU A 96 -8.05 0.05 1.42
CA LEU A 96 -7.03 0.77 0.66
C LEU A 96 -6.79 0.16 -0.73
N SER A 97 -7.60 -0.80 -1.19
CA SER A 97 -7.36 -1.44 -2.51
C SER A 97 -7.31 -0.45 -3.67
N LYS A 98 -8.21 0.54 -3.69
CA LYS A 98 -8.22 1.62 -4.70
C LYS A 98 -7.09 2.63 -4.56
N PHE A 99 -6.42 2.64 -3.41
CA PHE A 99 -5.27 3.50 -3.17
C PHE A 99 -4.12 3.15 -4.12
N PHE A 100 -3.89 1.86 -4.34
CA PHE A 100 -2.85 1.34 -5.24
C PHE A 100 -3.03 1.75 -6.69
N ASP A 101 -4.27 1.99 -7.11
CA ASP A 101 -4.58 2.40 -8.49
C ASP A 101 -4.34 3.90 -8.70
N ARG A 102 -4.29 4.71 -7.62
CA ARG A 102 -4.18 6.18 -7.65
C ARG A 102 -2.91 6.71 -6.99
N VAL A 103 -1.92 5.86 -6.74
CA VAL A 103 -0.67 6.29 -6.13
C VAL A 103 0.05 7.23 -7.08
N ASN A 104 0.26 8.47 -6.64
CA ASN A 104 1.13 9.40 -7.34
C ASN A 104 2.60 8.98 -7.13
N HIS A 105 3.32 8.76 -8.24
CA HIS A 105 4.71 8.27 -8.20
C HIS A 105 5.67 9.27 -7.53
N ASP A 106 5.44 10.58 -7.66
CA ASP A 106 6.30 11.58 -7.04
C ASP A 106 6.19 11.55 -5.51
N ILE A 107 4.97 11.41 -4.98
CA ILE A 107 4.76 11.26 -3.54
C ILE A 107 5.51 10.04 -3.00
N LEU A 108 5.36 8.88 -3.65
CA LEU A 108 6.05 7.65 -3.24
C LEU A 108 7.58 7.81 -3.28
N ILE A 109 8.11 8.42 -4.34
CA ILE A 109 9.55 8.67 -4.48
C ILE A 109 10.06 9.64 -3.41
N ASP A 110 9.33 10.69 -3.09
CA ASP A 110 9.71 11.61 -2.02
C ASP A 110 9.69 10.95 -0.65
N ARG A 111 8.79 9.99 -0.39
CA ARG A 111 8.82 9.18 0.85
C ARG A 111 10.02 8.24 0.88
N LEU A 112 10.36 7.60 -0.24
CA LEU A 112 11.54 6.74 -0.32
C LEU A 112 12.83 7.52 -0.10
N ARG A 113 12.96 8.73 -0.67
CA ARG A 113 14.13 9.60 -0.51
C ARG A 113 14.41 9.96 0.95
N LYS A 114 13.39 10.00 1.80
CA LYS A 114 13.56 10.23 3.26
C LYS A 114 14.22 9.06 3.98
N ARG A 115 14.20 7.86 3.40
CA ARG A 115 14.72 6.62 4.01
C ARG A 115 15.95 6.06 3.28
N ILE A 116 16.10 6.37 2.00
CA ILE A 116 17.17 5.88 1.13
C ILE A 116 17.92 7.09 0.56
N ASN A 117 19.23 7.18 0.85
CA ASN A 117 20.11 8.20 0.33
C ASN A 117 20.99 7.68 -0.84
N ASP A 118 20.37 6.97 -1.78
CA ASP A 118 21.03 6.46 -2.98
C ASP A 118 20.23 6.90 -4.23
N PRO A 119 20.77 7.83 -5.06
CA PRO A 119 20.05 8.33 -6.22
C PRO A 119 19.85 7.27 -7.31
N GLY A 120 20.75 6.28 -7.43
CA GLY A 120 20.64 5.19 -8.39
C GLY A 120 19.50 4.24 -8.05
N VAL A 121 19.34 3.92 -6.76
CA VAL A 121 18.19 3.13 -6.29
C VAL A 121 16.88 3.89 -6.52
N ILE A 122 16.82 5.17 -6.15
CA ILE A 122 15.62 5.99 -6.35
C ILE A 122 15.26 6.07 -7.83
N TRP A 123 16.24 6.25 -8.70
CA TRP A 123 16.05 6.24 -10.14
C TRP A 123 15.49 4.91 -10.64
N LEU A 124 16.07 3.79 -10.20
CA LEU A 124 15.65 2.46 -10.63
C LEU A 124 14.21 2.13 -10.16
N VAL A 125 13.86 2.50 -8.93
CA VAL A 125 12.48 2.35 -8.44
C VAL A 125 11.51 3.20 -9.26
N ARG A 126 11.88 4.45 -9.58
CA ARG A 126 11.07 5.32 -10.46
C ARG A 126 10.92 4.71 -11.85
N ALA A 127 11.98 4.13 -12.41
CA ALA A 127 11.93 3.43 -13.70
C ALA A 127 10.97 2.24 -13.66
N TYR A 128 10.91 1.49 -12.56
CA TYR A 128 9.94 0.41 -12.38
C TYR A 128 8.49 0.89 -12.26
N LEU A 129 8.26 2.03 -11.59
CA LEU A 129 6.91 2.61 -11.48
C LEU A 129 6.41 3.13 -12.83
N ASN A 130 7.31 3.71 -13.63
CA ASN A 130 7.00 4.23 -14.96
C ASN A 130 6.98 3.14 -16.04
N ALA A 131 7.40 1.90 -15.72
CA ALA A 131 7.30 0.79 -16.64
C ALA A 131 5.82 0.56 -16.96
N GLY A 132 5.46 0.74 -18.23
CA GLY A 132 4.08 0.61 -18.70
C GLY A 132 3.51 -0.80 -18.51
N ILE A 133 2.24 -0.96 -18.89
CA ILE A 133 1.56 -2.26 -18.88
C ILE A 133 1.48 -2.75 -20.33
N MET A 134 1.92 -3.99 -20.57
CA MET A 134 1.68 -4.70 -21.82
C MET A 134 0.33 -5.39 -21.75
N ASP A 135 -0.60 -4.98 -22.61
CA ASP A 135 -1.93 -5.58 -22.77
C ASP A 135 -2.19 -5.89 -24.25
N GLY A 136 -2.45 -7.15 -24.58
CA GLY A 136 -2.72 -7.57 -25.96
C GLY A 136 -1.64 -7.24 -27.00
N GLY A 137 -0.39 -6.97 -26.58
CA GLY A 137 0.70 -6.57 -27.46
C GLY A 137 0.87 -5.04 -27.61
N VAL A 138 0.05 -4.25 -26.92
CA VAL A 138 0.15 -2.79 -26.85
C VAL A 138 0.73 -2.39 -25.51
N VAL A 139 1.73 -1.49 -25.53
CA VAL A 139 2.27 -0.87 -24.30
C VAL A 139 1.43 0.34 -23.97
N MET A 140 0.83 0.33 -22.78
CA MET A 140 0.13 1.49 -22.22
C MET A 140 1.00 2.14 -21.16
N ASP A 141 1.24 3.45 -21.30
CA ASP A 141 1.96 4.23 -20.31
C ASP A 141 1.17 4.35 -19.02
N ARG A 142 1.88 4.34 -17.89
CA ARG A 142 1.29 4.45 -16.56
C ARG A 142 1.74 5.73 -15.89
N HIS A 143 0.78 6.61 -15.62
CA HIS A 143 1.03 7.87 -14.91
C HIS A 143 0.69 7.78 -13.41
N GLU A 144 -0.15 6.82 -13.00
CA GLU A 144 -0.55 6.62 -11.61
C GLU A 144 -0.68 5.14 -11.24
N GLY A 145 -0.45 4.86 -9.96
CA GLY A 145 -0.63 3.56 -9.33
C GLY A 145 0.58 2.62 -9.45
N THR A 146 0.67 1.66 -8.54
CA THR A 146 1.79 0.71 -8.52
C THR A 146 1.40 -0.63 -9.16
N PRO A 147 2.23 -1.24 -10.02
CA PRO A 147 1.94 -2.56 -10.56
C PRO A 147 1.84 -3.61 -9.46
N GLN A 148 0.67 -4.22 -9.30
CA GLN A 148 0.45 -5.31 -8.35
C GLN A 148 1.05 -6.60 -8.93
N GLY A 149 2.16 -7.08 -8.37
CA GLY A 149 2.75 -8.37 -8.77
C GLY A 149 4.27 -8.41 -8.80
N GLY A 150 4.95 -7.26 -8.72
CA GLY A 150 6.39 -7.20 -8.52
C GLY A 150 6.81 -7.52 -7.09
N PRO A 151 7.95 -8.21 -6.84
CA PRO A 151 8.44 -8.49 -5.49
C PRO A 151 8.64 -7.24 -4.62
N LEU A 152 8.97 -6.10 -5.23
CA LEU A 152 9.21 -4.84 -4.51
C LEU A 152 7.92 -4.12 -4.11
N SER A 153 6.81 -4.36 -4.81
CA SER A 153 5.53 -3.65 -4.65
C SER A 153 4.99 -3.65 -3.22
N PRO A 154 5.01 -4.77 -2.47
CA PRO A 154 4.52 -4.79 -1.09
C PRO A 154 5.33 -3.90 -0.14
N LEU A 155 6.64 -3.75 -0.35
CA LEU A 155 7.46 -2.84 0.45
C LEU A 155 7.09 -1.38 0.15
N LEU A 156 6.92 -1.04 -1.14
CA LEU A 156 6.51 0.30 -1.57
C LEU A 156 5.13 0.68 -1.04
N ALA A 157 4.21 -0.27 -1.01
CA ALA A 157 2.91 -0.14 -0.38
C ALA A 157 3.03 0.28 1.09
N ASN A 158 3.87 -0.42 1.86
CA ASN A 158 4.09 -0.10 3.26
C ASN A 158 4.78 1.25 3.46
N VAL A 159 5.73 1.64 2.61
CA VAL A 159 6.36 2.98 2.65
C VAL A 159 5.33 4.10 2.53
N LEU A 160 4.34 3.90 1.65
CA LEU A 160 3.31 4.88 1.42
C LEU A 160 2.27 4.92 2.56
N LEU A 161 1.88 3.74 3.06
CA LEU A 161 0.87 3.60 4.13
C LEU A 161 1.39 3.94 5.53
N ASP A 162 2.70 3.98 5.72
CA ASP A 162 3.30 4.31 7.02
C ASP A 162 2.90 5.71 7.53
N GLU A 163 2.60 6.65 6.65
CA GLU A 163 2.13 7.98 7.09
C GLU A 163 0.71 7.94 7.64
N VAL A 164 -0.12 7.06 7.07
CA VAL A 164 -1.46 6.79 7.60
C VAL A 164 -1.32 6.20 8.99
N ASP A 165 -0.40 5.24 9.17
CA ASP A 165 -0.11 4.63 10.46
C ASP A 165 0.37 5.67 11.49
N GLN A 166 1.35 6.51 11.12
CA GLN A 166 1.87 7.58 11.98
C GLN A 166 0.79 8.60 12.36
N GLU A 167 -0.09 8.97 11.44
CA GLU A 167 -1.19 9.89 11.74
C GLU A 167 -2.24 9.26 12.67
N LEU A 168 -2.50 7.96 12.54
CA LEU A 168 -3.36 7.21 13.48
C LEU A 168 -2.74 7.16 14.88
N GLU A 169 -1.43 6.90 14.97
CA GLU A 169 -0.68 6.91 16.23
C GLU A 169 -0.69 8.29 16.89
N ARG A 170 -0.43 9.35 16.12
CA ARG A 170 -0.46 10.74 16.59
C ARG A 170 -1.82 11.14 17.15
N ARG A 171 -2.91 10.59 16.60
CA ARG A 171 -4.29 10.79 17.07
C ARG A 171 -4.67 9.88 18.25
N GLY A 172 -3.77 9.02 18.72
CA GLY A 172 -4.00 8.06 19.80
C GLY A 172 -5.02 6.97 19.44
N HIS A 173 -5.17 6.67 18.14
CA HIS A 173 -6.05 5.60 17.69
C HIS A 173 -5.34 4.26 17.82
N CYS A 174 -6.06 3.23 18.27
CA CYS A 174 -5.57 1.87 18.16
C CYS A 174 -6.02 1.30 16.84
N PHE A 175 -5.13 0.64 16.12
CA PHE A 175 -5.42 0.02 14.85
C PHE A 175 -4.56 -1.23 14.69
N ALA A 176 -4.97 -2.11 13.78
CA ALA A 176 -4.11 -3.16 13.25
C ALA A 176 -4.25 -3.11 11.73
N ARG A 177 -3.13 -2.97 11.03
CA ARG A 177 -3.08 -2.93 9.57
C ARG A 177 -2.41 -4.18 9.02
N TYR A 178 -3.09 -4.87 8.10
CA TYR A 178 -2.53 -5.96 7.34
C TYR A 178 -2.68 -5.67 5.85
N ALA A 179 -1.56 -5.30 5.21
CA ALA A 179 -1.54 -4.87 3.82
C ALA A 179 -2.48 -3.66 3.62
N ASP A 180 -3.53 -3.86 2.84
CA ASP A 180 -4.50 -2.86 2.41
C ASP A 180 -5.71 -2.82 3.34
N ASP A 181 -5.83 -3.81 4.23
CA ASP A 181 -6.89 -3.91 5.23
C ASP A 181 -6.41 -3.24 6.52
N CYS A 182 -7.09 -2.16 6.93
CA CYS A 182 -6.81 -1.50 8.21
C CYS A 182 -8.07 -1.49 9.09
N VAL A 183 -7.90 -1.93 10.34
CA VAL A 183 -9.00 -2.02 11.32
C VAL A 183 -8.77 -1.09 12.53
N PRO A 184 -9.08 0.22 12.45
CA PRO A 184 -9.08 1.09 13.63
C PRO A 184 -10.15 0.72 14.67
N ARG A 185 -9.83 0.93 15.96
CA ARG A 185 -10.67 0.61 17.12
C ARG A 185 -10.83 1.80 18.09
N ARG A 186 -12.07 2.05 18.57
CA ARG A 186 -12.40 3.12 19.54
C ARG A 186 -13.23 2.62 20.74
N ARG A 187 -13.16 3.34 21.87
CA ARG A 187 -13.71 2.98 23.20
C ARG A 187 -15.16 3.40 23.45
N THR A 188 -15.70 4.37 22.71
CA THR A 188 -17.04 4.95 22.97
C THR A 188 -17.95 4.87 21.75
N GLU A 189 -19.16 4.33 21.92
CA GLU A 189 -20.31 4.61 21.05
C GLU A 189 -20.67 6.08 21.20
N VAL A 190 -20.05 6.94 20.41
CA VAL A 190 -20.63 8.27 20.18
C VAL A 190 -21.39 8.17 18.88
N SER A 191 -22.71 8.24 18.97
CA SER A 191 -23.62 8.62 17.90
C SER A 191 -23.30 10.05 17.44
N CYS A 192 -22.08 10.27 16.93
CA CYS A 192 -21.61 11.58 16.53
C CYS A 192 -21.63 11.69 15.01
N PRO A 193 -22.47 12.56 14.43
CA PRO A 193 -22.35 13.00 13.03
C PRO A 193 -20.94 13.54 12.68
N ARG A 194 -20.10 13.82 13.69
CA ARG A 194 -18.71 14.22 13.54
C ARG A 194 -17.73 13.08 13.21
N CYS A 195 -18.07 11.80 13.40
CA CYS A 195 -17.16 10.70 12.99
C CYS A 195 -17.27 10.39 11.50
N SER A 196 -18.45 10.57 10.91
CA SER A 196 -18.61 10.68 9.46
C SER A 196 -17.77 11.84 8.92
N HIS A 197 -17.66 12.94 9.67
CA HIS A 197 -16.76 14.04 9.35
C HIS A 197 -15.29 13.71 9.59
N ALA A 198 -14.87 13.10 10.71
CA ALA A 198 -13.46 12.83 11.00
C ALA A 198 -12.85 11.75 10.07
N ALA A 199 -13.68 10.81 9.59
CA ALA A 199 -13.31 9.87 8.52
C ALA A 199 -13.41 10.50 7.11
N ARG A 200 -14.30 11.49 6.90
CA ARG A 200 -14.31 12.35 5.69
C ARG A 200 -13.17 13.40 5.68
N GLU A 201 -12.64 13.77 6.85
CA GLU A 201 -11.60 14.78 7.10
C GLU A 201 -10.21 14.15 7.24
N MET A 202 -10.08 12.84 7.01
CA MET A 202 -8.77 12.23 6.77
C MET A 202 -8.28 12.61 5.36
N ARG A 203 -8.22 13.92 5.08
CA ARG A 203 -7.47 14.51 3.97
C ARG A 203 -6.00 14.48 4.35
N VAL A 204 -5.35 13.36 4.06
CA VAL A 204 -3.89 13.27 4.05
C VAL A 204 -3.42 13.83 2.70
N GLY A 205 -3.42 15.15 2.55
CA GLY A 205 -3.05 15.82 1.29
C GLY A 205 -4.07 15.67 0.14
N PRO A 206 -3.80 16.29 -1.03
CA PRO A 206 -4.81 16.57 -2.06
C PRO A 206 -5.37 15.36 -2.83
N SER A 207 -4.98 14.11 -2.52
CA SER A 207 -5.31 12.94 -3.34
C SER A 207 -6.05 11.81 -2.62
N VAL A 208 -6.46 11.98 -1.36
CA VAL A 208 -7.03 10.88 -0.55
C VAL A 208 -8.55 10.94 -0.49
N SER A 209 -9.22 10.02 -1.20
CA SER A 209 -10.65 9.71 -1.04
C SER A 209 -10.84 8.19 -0.86
N ALA A 210 -10.81 7.70 0.37
CA ALA A 210 -10.76 6.26 0.68
C ALA A 210 -11.91 5.81 1.62
N TYR A 211 -13.17 6.02 1.23
CA TYR A 211 -14.31 5.53 2.01
C TYR A 211 -15.28 4.71 1.17
N ARG A 212 -15.38 3.41 1.44
CA ARG A 212 -16.51 2.58 1.03
C ARG A 212 -16.82 1.56 2.13
N ARG A 213 -18.05 1.54 2.62
CA ARG A 213 -18.54 0.52 3.57
C ARG A 213 -18.46 -0.86 2.91
N ARG A 214 -17.72 -1.81 3.50
CA ARG A 214 -18.02 -3.24 3.35
C ARG A 214 -18.81 -3.70 4.56
N HIS A 215 -19.82 -4.53 4.31
CA HIS A 215 -20.79 -4.98 5.30
C HIS A 215 -20.14 -5.91 6.34
N GLN A 216 -19.85 -5.38 7.52
CA GLN A 216 -20.00 -6.07 8.80
C GLN A 216 -20.11 -5.03 9.92
N THR A 217 -21.21 -4.28 9.90
CA THR A 217 -21.65 -3.47 11.03
C THR A 217 -22.15 -4.40 12.15
N THR A 218 -21.40 -4.50 13.25
CA THR A 218 -22.08 -4.46 14.55
C THR A 218 -22.40 -2.98 14.79
N HIS A 219 -23.63 -2.62 14.41
CA HIS A 219 -24.32 -1.32 14.50
C HIS A 219 -23.52 -0.02 14.27
N CYS A 220 -23.74 0.60 13.10
CA CYS A 220 -23.83 2.07 13.02
C CYS A 220 -24.67 2.51 11.81
N CYS A 221 -25.75 3.27 12.07
CA CYS A 221 -26.75 3.75 11.11
C CYS A 221 -26.20 4.77 10.06
N CYS A 222 -27.05 5.10 9.09
CA CYS A 222 -26.95 6.06 7.96
C CYS A 222 -26.18 7.38 8.23
N VAL A 223 -25.62 8.10 7.24
CA VAL A 223 -26.33 8.87 6.19
C VAL A 223 -25.49 9.00 4.90
N LYS A 224 -26.18 8.87 3.74
CA LYS A 224 -25.72 9.18 2.38
C LYS A 224 -25.60 10.69 2.20
N GLU A 225 -24.48 11.19 1.66
CA GLU A 225 -24.51 12.41 0.85
C GLU A 225 -23.22 12.54 0.01
N THR A 226 -23.43 12.66 -1.29
CA THR A 226 -22.52 12.90 -2.42
C THR A 226 -21.74 14.18 -2.30
N TRP A 227 -20.41 14.19 -2.51
CA TRP A 227 -19.69 15.39 -2.96
C TRP A 227 -18.47 15.03 -3.82
N TRP A 228 -18.40 15.74 -4.95
CA TRP A 228 -17.37 15.80 -5.98
C TRP A 228 -16.09 16.48 -5.49
#